data_AF-A0A7S3HWM7-F1
#
_entry.id   AF-A0A7S3HWM7-F1
#
_cell.length_a   1.000
_cell.length_b   1.000
_cell.length_c   1.000
_cell.angle_alpha   90.00
_cell.angle_beta   90.00
_cell.angle_gamma   90.00
#
_symmetry.space_group_name_H-M   'P 1'
#
loop_
_entity.id
_entity.type
_entity.pdbx_description
1 polymer ?
#
loop_
_entity_poly.entity_id
_entity_poly.type
_entity_poly.pdbx_seq_one_letter_code
_entity_poly.pdbx_strand_id
1 'polypeptide(L)'
;MFSNSYDSCRVPAFTADPESSTADYMKAMEEAEEYCMQNIDACIEGTQWSAAFAFNATVLFLSAINFIGMAVGGCFWWPRMYGAYINFCYACCHCSAFSFALGVRFNPVGNLCVFNIAPSEYKGEGKWDDTMTYQKDGELLGALASIQALFWAIQ
;
A
#
# COMPACT_ATOMS: atom_id res chain seq x y z
N MET A 1 0.49 20.63 -6.05
CA MET A 1 0.12 20.55 -4.63
C MET A 1 -0.32 19.12 -4.41
N PHE A 2 0.44 18.31 -3.67
CA PHE A 2 0.11 16.90 -3.44
C PHE A 2 -1.28 16.79 -2.81
N SER A 3 -2.10 15.82 -3.25
CA SER A 3 -3.46 15.64 -2.73
C SER A 3 -3.48 15.16 -1.27
N ASN A 4 -2.40 14.50 -0.83
CA ASN A 4 -2.20 14.02 0.53
C ASN A 4 -0.75 14.26 0.97
N SER A 5 -0.55 14.81 2.17
CA SER A 5 0.79 15.05 2.72
C SER A 5 1.55 13.73 2.94
N TYR A 6 0.83 12.66 3.28
CA TYR A 6 1.38 11.33 3.47
C TYR A 6 2.06 10.83 2.18
N ASP A 7 1.36 10.89 1.05
CA ASP A 7 1.84 10.35 -0.23
C ASP A 7 3.02 11.15 -0.84
N SER A 8 3.29 12.35 -0.31
CA SER A 8 4.43 13.15 -0.76
C SER A 8 5.77 12.62 -0.25
N CYS A 9 5.77 11.81 0.82
CA CYS A 9 6.96 11.36 1.53
C CYS A 9 7.91 12.49 2.00
N ARG A 10 7.41 13.73 2.10
CA ARG A 10 8.19 14.94 2.43
C ARG A 10 7.65 15.67 3.66
N VAL A 11 6.59 15.17 4.26
CA VAL A 11 5.92 15.77 5.41
C VAL A 11 5.72 14.70 6.49
N PRO A 12 6.47 14.74 7.61
CA PRO A 12 7.47 15.74 7.98
C PRO A 12 8.74 15.63 7.12
N ALA A 13 9.65 16.60 7.28
CA ALA A 13 10.83 16.74 6.44
C ALA A 13 11.59 15.41 6.30
N PHE A 14 11.96 15.09 5.06
CA PHE A 14 12.64 13.85 4.72
C PHE A 14 13.92 13.69 5.56
N THR A 15 14.04 12.55 6.24
CA THR A 15 15.21 12.18 7.01
C THR A 15 15.74 10.88 6.42
N ALA A 16 16.94 10.93 5.82
CA ALA A 16 17.55 9.74 5.23
C ALA A 16 18.01 8.77 6.33
N ASP A 17 17.81 7.48 6.09
CA ASP A 17 18.38 6.42 6.94
C ASP A 17 19.92 6.47 6.94
N PRO A 18 20.58 6.71 8.09
CA PRO A 18 22.04 6.78 8.17
C PRO A 18 22.73 5.43 7.95
N GLU A 19 22.02 4.31 8.07
CA GLU A 19 22.54 2.96 7.82
C GLU A 19 22.42 2.55 6.35
N SER A 20 21.63 3.30 5.57
CA SER A 20 21.49 3.03 4.14
C SER A 20 22.77 3.35 3.37
N SER A 21 23.07 2.54 2.37
CA SER A 21 24.16 2.81 1.43
C SER A 21 23.91 4.13 0.71
N THR A 22 24.83 5.08 0.84
CA THR A 22 24.74 6.37 0.12
C THR A 22 24.58 6.16 -1.38
N ALA A 23 25.19 5.10 -1.94
CA ALA A 23 25.07 4.79 -3.36
C ALA A 23 23.64 4.36 -3.73
N ASP A 24 22.98 3.56 -2.90
CA ASP A 24 21.61 3.10 -3.15
C ASP A 24 20.60 4.23 -3.01
N TYR A 25 20.79 5.10 -2.01
CA TYR A 25 19.97 6.30 -1.85
C TYR A 25 20.09 7.26 -3.04
N MET A 26 21.32 7.56 -3.48
CA MET A 26 21.56 8.46 -4.62
C MET A 26 20.97 7.87 -5.91
N LYS A 27 21.09 6.55 -6.10
CA LYS A 27 20.47 5.85 -7.23
C LYS A 27 18.94 5.95 -7.19
N ALA A 28 18.32 5.73 -6.02
CA ALA A 28 16.87 5.84 -5.88
C ALA A 28 16.37 7.27 -6.13
N MET A 29 17.15 8.30 -5.77
CA MET A 29 16.85 9.68 -6.11
C MET A 29 16.88 9.93 -7.62
N GLU A 30 17.93 9.48 -8.31
CA GLU A 30 18.09 9.62 -9.77
C GLU A 30 16.94 8.93 -10.51
N GLU A 31 16.62 7.69 -10.14
CA GLU A 31 15.51 6.93 -10.73
C GLU A 31 14.15 7.61 -10.48
N ALA A 32 13.93 8.18 -9.30
CA ALA A 32 12.70 8.91 -8.99
C ALA A 32 12.60 10.21 -9.79
N GLU A 33 13.70 10.95 -9.97
CA GLU A 33 13.75 12.17 -10.77
C GLU A 33 13.48 11.87 -12.25
N GLU A 34 14.16 10.88 -12.83
CA GLU A 34 13.95 10.47 -14.22
C GLU A 34 12.49 10.02 -14.43
N TYR A 35 11.95 9.22 -13.52
CA TYR A 35 10.56 8.78 -13.57
C TYR A 35 9.59 9.96 -13.53
N CYS A 36 9.81 10.92 -12.64
CA CYS A 36 8.97 12.11 -12.50
C CYS A 36 9.04 13.04 -13.72
N MET A 37 10.20 13.16 -14.37
CA MET A 37 10.36 13.93 -15.61
C MET A 37 9.58 13.32 -16.77
N GLN A 38 9.48 11.99 -16.82
CA GLN A 38 8.74 11.27 -17.86
C GLN A 38 7.24 11.12 -17.53
N ASN A 39 6.88 11.13 -16.25
CA ASN A 39 5.52 10.85 -15.74
C ASN A 39 5.08 11.93 -14.75
N ILE A 40 4.91 13.16 -15.25
CA ILE A 40 4.58 14.33 -14.42
C ILE A 40 3.33 14.10 -13.57
N ASP A 41 2.27 13.54 -14.15
CA ASP A 41 1.00 13.32 -13.45
C ASP A 41 1.16 12.34 -12.27
N ALA A 42 1.85 11.23 -12.49
CA ALA A 42 2.15 10.26 -11.42
C ALA A 42 2.99 10.87 -10.30
N CYS A 43 3.92 11.77 -10.64
CA CYS A 43 4.73 12.45 -9.64
C CYS A 43 3.93 13.48 -8.83
N ILE A 44 2.91 14.11 -9.42
CA ILE A 44 2.00 15.02 -8.71
C ILE A 44 1.13 14.25 -7.70
N GLU A 45 0.72 13.03 -8.07
CA GLU A 45 -0.06 12.15 -7.20
C GLU A 45 0.78 11.54 -6.06
N GLY A 46 2.10 11.49 -6.22
CA GLY A 46 3.03 11.01 -5.19
C GLY A 46 3.11 9.48 -5.15
N THR A 47 3.36 8.93 -3.96
CA THR A 47 3.50 7.48 -3.79
C THR A 47 2.18 6.72 -3.91
N GLN A 48 1.03 7.38 -3.70
CA GLN A 48 -0.29 6.74 -3.61
C GLN A 48 -0.39 5.59 -2.59
N TRP A 49 0.50 5.54 -1.59
CA TRP A 49 0.47 4.52 -0.56
C TRP A 49 -0.82 4.57 0.26
N SER A 50 -1.36 5.76 0.51
CA SER A 50 -2.65 5.91 1.19
C SER A 50 -3.79 5.24 0.43
N ALA A 51 -3.82 5.41 -0.90
CA ALA A 51 -4.81 4.78 -1.78
C ALA A 51 -4.63 3.25 -1.79
N ALA A 52 -3.38 2.77 -1.82
CA ALA A 52 -3.10 1.34 -1.76
C ALA A 52 -3.58 0.73 -0.43
N PHE A 53 -3.27 1.33 0.72
CA PHE A 53 -3.77 0.86 2.01
C PHE A 53 -5.29 0.85 2.06
N ALA A 54 -5.95 1.93 1.62
CA ALA A 54 -7.40 2.03 1.62
C ALA A 54 -8.07 0.99 0.72
N PHE A 55 -7.54 0.78 -0.50
CA PHE A 55 -8.09 -0.18 -1.44
C PHE A 55 -7.94 -1.62 -0.93
N ASN A 56 -6.76 -1.98 -0.41
CA ASN A 56 -6.50 -3.28 0.18
C ASN A 56 -7.40 -3.56 1.40
N ALA A 57 -7.53 -2.59 2.31
CA ALA A 57 -8.42 -2.71 3.46
C ALA A 57 -9.88 -2.91 3.04
N THR A 58 -10.34 -2.17 2.03
CA THR A 58 -11.72 -2.28 1.51
C THR A 58 -12.00 -3.67 0.93
N VAL A 59 -11.09 -4.20 0.11
CA VAL A 59 -11.26 -5.52 -0.50
C VAL A 59 -11.24 -6.63 0.54
N LEU A 60 -10.33 -6.57 1.52
CA LEU A 60 -10.28 -7.55 2.61
C LEU A 60 -11.53 -7.50 3.48
N PHE A 61 -12.05 -6.31 3.78
CA PHE A 61 -13.28 -6.15 4.57
C PHE A 61 -14.50 -6.75 3.85
N LEU A 62 -14.67 -6.48 2.55
CA LEU A 62 -15.75 -7.08 1.75
C LEU A 62 -15.61 -8.60 1.65
N SER A 63 -14.37 -9.09 1.49
CA SER A 63 -14.09 -10.53 1.47
C SER A 63 -14.44 -11.19 2.80
N ALA A 64 -14.11 -10.56 3.93
CA ALA A 64 -14.45 -11.07 5.26
C ALA A 64 -15.97 -11.19 5.46
N ILE A 65 -16.75 -10.19 5.01
CA ILE A 65 -18.22 -10.25 5.04
C ILE A 65 -18.72 -11.43 4.20
N ASN A 66 -18.16 -11.63 2.99
CA ASN A 66 -18.52 -12.74 2.13
C ASN A 66 -18.22 -14.10 2.78
N PHE A 67 -17.06 -14.24 3.43
CA PHE A 67 -16.69 -15.46 4.16
C PHE A 67 -17.62 -15.74 5.35
N ILE A 68 -18.07 -14.72 6.08
CA ILE A 68 -19.08 -14.89 7.14
C ILE A 68 -20.40 -15.41 6.54
N GLY A 69 -20.84 -14.85 5.41
CA GLY A 69 -22.03 -15.32 4.69
C GLY A 69 -21.91 -16.78 4.23
N MET A 70 -20.75 -17.18 3.70
CA MET A 70 -20.48 -18.56 3.31
C MET A 70 -20.39 -19.51 4.51
N ALA A 71 -19.87 -19.06 5.66
CA ALA A 71 -19.84 -19.84 6.89
C ALA A 71 -21.27 -20.15 7.41
N VAL A 72 -22.18 -19.18 7.35
CA VAL A 72 -23.62 -19.40 7.62
C VAL A 72 -24.23 -20.34 6.58
N GLY A 73 -23.74 -20.30 5.34
CA GLY A 73 -24.03 -21.28 4.28
C GLY A 73 -23.57 -22.72 4.58
N GLY A 74 -22.91 -22.98 5.70
CA GLY A 74 -22.75 -24.33 6.24
C GLY A 74 -24.08 -24.95 6.68
N CYS A 75 -25.06 -24.13 7.10
CA CYS A 75 -26.38 -24.58 7.55
C CYS A 75 -27.42 -24.61 6.44
N PHE A 76 -27.24 -23.81 5.38
CA PHE A 76 -28.17 -23.71 4.26
C PHE A 76 -27.39 -23.67 2.95
N TRP A 77 -27.85 -24.35 1.90
CA TRP A 77 -27.06 -24.43 0.65
C TRP A 77 -27.04 -23.11 -0.14
N TRP A 78 -28.11 -22.31 -0.06
CA TRP A 78 -28.30 -21.10 -0.88
C TRP A 78 -27.29 -19.97 -0.60
N PRO A 79 -26.94 -19.60 0.65
CA PRO A 79 -25.94 -18.57 0.92
C PRO A 79 -24.56 -19.00 0.46
N ARG A 80 -24.27 -20.30 0.50
CA ARG A 80 -23.00 -20.87 0.03
C ARG A 80 -22.85 -20.72 -1.48
N MET A 81 -23.92 -20.96 -2.24
CA MET A 81 -23.90 -20.76 -3.70
C MET A 81 -23.70 -19.28 -4.06
N TYR A 82 -24.50 -18.37 -3.48
CA TYR A 82 -24.37 -16.93 -3.76
C TYR A 82 -23.03 -16.37 -3.30
N GLY A 83 -22.56 -16.77 -2.12
CA GLY A 83 -21.25 -16.36 -1.61
C GLY A 83 -20.10 -16.83 -2.50
N ALA A 84 -20.20 -18.03 -3.11
CA ALA A 84 -19.19 -18.52 -4.05
C ALA A 84 -19.13 -17.69 -5.35
N TYR A 85 -20.29 -17.32 -5.92
CA TYR A 85 -20.33 -16.44 -7.09
C TYR A 85 -19.74 -15.06 -6.80
N ILE A 86 -20.07 -14.50 -5.64
CA ILE A 86 -19.54 -13.21 -5.20
C ILE A 86 -18.03 -13.32 -4.91
N ASN A 87 -17.56 -14.43 -4.34
CA ASN A 87 -16.14 -14.68 -4.07
C ASN A 87 -15.31 -14.67 -5.35
N PHE A 88 -15.84 -15.22 -6.45
CA PHE A 88 -15.15 -15.21 -7.75
C PHE A 88 -14.91 -13.78 -8.25
N CYS A 89 -15.92 -12.89 -8.16
CA CYS A 89 -15.75 -11.49 -8.52
C CYS A 89 -14.75 -10.77 -7.60
N TYR A 90 -14.79 -11.07 -6.29
CA TYR A 90 -13.84 -10.48 -5.34
C TYR A 90 -12.41 -11.00 -5.50
N ALA A 91 -12.21 -12.22 -6.01
CA ALA A 91 -10.88 -12.72 -6.32
C ALA A 91 -10.18 -11.86 -7.39
N CYS A 92 -10.91 -11.32 -8.36
CA CYS A 92 -10.37 -10.37 -9.33
C CYS A 92 -10.01 -9.03 -8.67
N CYS A 93 -10.88 -8.51 -7.80
CA CYS A 93 -10.61 -7.27 -7.05
C CYS A 93 -9.41 -7.42 -6.10
N HIS A 94 -9.28 -8.57 -5.44
CA HIS A 94 -8.17 -8.89 -4.56
C HIS A 94 -6.85 -8.97 -5.34
N CYS A 95 -6.88 -9.55 -6.55
CA CYS A 95 -5.72 -9.55 -7.45
C CYS A 95 -5.27 -8.14 -7.83
N SER A 96 -6.22 -7.27 -8.18
CA SER A 96 -5.92 -5.88 -8.49
C SER A 96 -5.36 -5.12 -7.27
N ALA A 97 -5.85 -5.42 -6.06
CA ALA A 97 -5.44 -4.73 -4.85
C ALA A 97 -3.99 -5.01 -4.45
N PHE A 98 -3.55 -6.28 -4.47
CA PHE A 98 -2.15 -6.59 -4.19
C PHE A 98 -1.24 -6.13 -5.33
N SER A 99 -1.68 -6.24 -6.59
CA SER A 99 -0.88 -5.78 -7.75
C SER A 99 -0.65 -4.27 -7.69
N PHE A 100 -1.67 -3.50 -7.32
CA PHE A 100 -1.56 -2.07 -7.11
C PHE A 100 -0.62 -1.74 -5.95
N ALA A 101 -0.75 -2.43 -4.81
CA ALA A 101 0.15 -2.25 -3.66
C ALA A 101 1.63 -2.50 -4.00
N LEU A 102 1.92 -3.59 -4.71
CA LEU A 102 3.28 -3.87 -5.19
C LEU A 102 3.75 -2.80 -6.18
N GLY A 103 2.89 -2.39 -7.11
CA GLY A 103 3.18 -1.35 -8.09
C GLY A 103 3.59 -0.03 -7.43
N VAL A 104 2.81 0.46 -6.46
CA VAL A 104 3.12 1.74 -5.80
C VAL A 104 4.26 1.64 -4.78
N ARG A 105 4.54 0.44 -4.26
CA ARG A 105 5.66 0.20 -3.34
C ARG A 105 6.99 0.15 -4.07
N PHE A 106 7.03 -0.50 -5.24
CA PHE A 106 8.26 -0.76 -5.99
C PHE A 106 8.46 0.19 -7.17
N ASN A 107 7.57 1.15 -7.41
CA ASN A 107 7.85 2.25 -8.35
C ASN A 107 9.01 3.13 -7.82
N PRO A 108 9.67 3.92 -8.68
CA PRO A 108 10.83 4.74 -8.27
C PRO A 108 10.55 5.71 -7.12
N VAL A 109 9.36 6.32 -7.09
CA VAL A 109 8.97 7.27 -6.02
C VAL A 109 8.75 6.57 -4.67
N GLY A 110 8.07 5.43 -4.66
CA GLY A 110 7.87 4.59 -3.48
C GLY A 110 9.18 3.96 -3.00
N ASN A 111 10.07 3.59 -3.93
CA ASN A 111 11.39 3.07 -3.59
C ASN A 111 12.30 4.14 -2.96
N LEU A 112 12.20 5.40 -3.38
CA LEU A 112 12.84 6.50 -2.68
C LEU A 112 12.24 6.71 -1.28
N CYS A 113 10.92 6.57 -1.16
CA CYS A 113 10.21 6.85 0.10
C CYS A 113 10.59 5.90 1.24
N VAL A 114 11.03 4.67 0.94
CA VAL A 114 11.48 3.75 2.00
C VAL A 114 12.80 4.12 2.65
N PHE A 115 13.57 5.03 2.06
CA PHE A 115 14.75 5.60 2.72
C PHE A 115 14.41 6.69 3.73
N ASN A 116 13.13 7.09 3.83
CA ASN A 116 12.69 8.10 4.76
C ASN A 116 12.37 7.47 6.14
N ILE A 117 13.18 7.81 7.14
CA ILE A 117 12.95 7.41 8.54
C ILE A 117 12.11 8.44 9.31
N ALA A 118 11.62 9.48 8.65
CA ALA A 118 10.73 10.44 9.28
C ALA A 118 9.42 9.77 9.73
N PRO A 119 8.82 10.24 10.84
CA PRO A 119 7.57 9.70 11.36
C PRO A 119 6.44 9.93 10.37
N SER A 120 5.58 8.93 10.18
CA SER A 120 4.47 9.01 9.23
C SER A 120 3.11 9.24 9.90
N GLU A 121 3.01 9.05 11.21
CA GLU A 121 1.76 9.19 11.98
C GLU A 121 1.63 10.60 12.59
N TYR A 122 0.57 11.31 12.18
CA TYR A 122 0.25 12.64 12.70
C TYR A 122 -0.69 12.56 13.92
N LYS A 123 -0.27 13.09 15.08
CA LYS A 123 -1.08 13.11 16.32
C LYS A 123 -1.87 14.40 16.53
N GLY A 124 -1.78 15.36 15.59
CA GLY A 124 -2.37 16.69 15.77
C GLY A 124 -1.40 17.70 16.38
N GLU A 125 -1.77 18.98 16.32
CA GLU A 125 -1.01 20.10 16.90
C GLU A 125 0.47 20.18 16.43
N GLY A 126 0.77 19.74 15.22
CA GLY A 126 2.15 19.72 14.70
C GLY A 126 3.04 18.63 15.31
N LYS A 127 2.48 17.69 16.07
CA LYS A 127 3.20 16.55 16.67
C LYS A 127 3.07 15.31 15.81
N TRP A 128 4.18 14.60 15.69
CA TRP A 128 4.31 13.35 14.96
C TRP A 128 4.72 12.25 15.93
N ASP A 129 4.28 11.03 15.67
CA ASP A 129 4.64 9.85 16.47
C ASP A 129 5.73 9.05 15.75
N ASP A 130 6.85 8.84 16.44
CA ASP A 130 8.03 8.13 15.93
C ASP A 130 7.86 6.60 15.91
N THR A 131 6.72 6.09 16.40
CA THR A 131 6.43 4.65 16.40
C THR A 131 6.39 4.10 14.96
N MET A 132 5.76 4.83 14.05
CA MET A 132 5.62 4.49 12.62
C MET A 132 6.38 5.49 11.75
N THR A 133 7.14 4.96 10.79
CA THR A 133 7.94 5.75 9.84
C THR A 133 7.59 5.35 8.41
N TYR A 134 7.95 6.20 7.45
CA TYR A 134 7.77 5.88 6.03
C TYR A 134 8.51 4.60 5.60
N GLN A 135 9.72 4.36 6.12
CA GLN A 135 10.43 3.09 5.93
C GLN A 135 9.59 1.89 6.39
N LYS A 136 9.08 1.92 7.62
CA LYS A 136 8.23 0.85 8.18
C LYS A 136 6.93 0.68 7.40
N ASP A 137 6.32 1.77 6.95
CA ASP A 137 5.10 1.72 6.14
C ASP A 137 5.36 1.06 4.79
N GLY A 138 6.49 1.34 4.15
CA GLY A 138 6.87 0.67 2.91
C GLY A 138 7.18 -0.81 3.10
N GLU A 139 7.86 -1.18 4.20
CA GLU A 139 8.04 -2.60 4.55
C GLU A 139 6.70 -3.30 4.79
N LEU A 140 5.80 -2.66 5.54
CA LEU A 140 4.47 -3.16 5.82
C LEU A 140 3.66 -3.34 4.52
N LEU A 141 3.71 -2.37 3.62
CA LEU A 141 3.02 -2.43 2.33
C LEU A 141 3.52 -3.61 1.49
N GLY A 142 4.84 -3.82 1.43
CA GLY A 142 5.44 -4.96 0.73
C GLY A 142 5.09 -6.31 1.37
N ALA A 143 5.14 -6.40 2.71
CA ALA A 143 4.82 -7.61 3.46
C ALA A 143 3.34 -7.99 3.32
N LEU A 144 2.43 -7.03 3.50
CA LEU A 144 0.99 -7.24 3.38
C LEU A 144 0.60 -7.61 1.94
N ALA A 145 1.19 -6.97 0.93
CA ALA A 145 0.93 -7.34 -0.45
C ALA A 145 1.38 -8.78 -0.76
N SER A 146 2.52 -9.20 -0.20
CA SER A 146 3.03 -10.57 -0.34
C SER A 146 2.12 -11.60 0.34
N ILE A 147 1.61 -11.29 1.54
CA ILE A 147 0.65 -12.14 2.26
C ILE A 147 -0.67 -12.25 1.48
N GLN A 148 -1.16 -11.14 0.92
CA GLN A 148 -2.38 -11.14 0.12
C GLN A 148 -2.23 -11.96 -1.17
N ALA A 149 -1.07 -11.88 -1.83
CA ALA A 149 -0.77 -12.73 -2.99
C ALA A 149 -0.82 -14.23 -2.63
N LEU A 150 -0.33 -14.60 -1.44
CA LEU A 150 -0.42 -15.97 -0.94
C LEU A 150 -1.88 -16.39 -0.67
N PHE A 151 -2.67 -15.54 -0.01
CA PHE A 151 -4.08 -15.85 0.23
C PHE A 151 -4.88 -15.97 -1.06
N TRP A 152 -4.59 -15.13 -2.06
CA TRP A 152 -5.21 -15.23 -3.38
C TRP A 152 -4.89 -16.55 -4.07
N ALA A 153 -3.65 -17.06 -3.97
CA ALA A 153 -3.26 -18.33 -4.57
C ALA A 153 -3.96 -19.56 -3.96
N ILE A 154 -4.51 -19.43 -2.75
CA ILE A 154 -5.16 -20.52 -1.99
C ILE A 154 -6.70 -20.39 -2.03
N GLN A 155 -7.22 -19.26 -2.54
CA GLN A 155 -8.65 -18.89 -2.57
C GLN A 155 -9.44 -19.65 -3.65
#